data_AF-A0A401RMV3-F1
#
_entry.id   AF-A0A401RMV3-F1
#
_cell.length_a   1.000
_cell.length_b   1.000
_cell.length_c   1.000
_cell.angle_alpha   90.00
_cell.angle_beta   90.00
_cell.angle_gamma   90.00
#
_symmetry.space_group_name_H-M   'P 1'
#
loop_
_entity.id
_entity.type
_entity.pdbx_description
1 polymer ?
#
loop_
_entity_poly.entity_id
_entity_poly.type
_entity_poly.pdbx_seq_one_letter_code
_entity_poly.pdbx_strand_id
1 'polypeptide(L)'
;MGGRRRGEIFLQLKTPLEEVYKIYCYHHDDANSLLETYDKDDVIRRHLRNQVDALKGKSTLLDMGSLLIKPVQRVMKYPLLLSELYKSTPELHADHKPVGDALAAVRQVNVNINEFKRRKDLVMKYKKSDEDESLRDKLSKVNIRSIRKKSNRVTSHLKILTWGELQVKDETFDREEKIFRNLEKAVRLCAKNTFCYHQNIQEGMLLAVQNVHSLQRIVQDCNHNNGDSLQELKTYQHSFESFVSTGSDLRIFFMFQLPDPLGVFVKSLGIKCQSPEQCWE
;
A
#
# COMPACT_ATOMS: atom_id res chain seq x y z
N MET A 1 -57.12 -1.12 -3.92
CA MET A 1 -56.23 -0.13 -3.27
C MET A 1 -54.80 -0.40 -3.70
N GLY A 2 -54.24 0.45 -4.57
CA GLY A 2 -52.88 0.29 -5.09
C GLY A 2 -51.86 0.66 -4.01
N GLY A 3 -51.32 -0.35 -3.31
CA GLY A 3 -50.18 -0.14 -2.43
C GLY A 3 -49.00 0.39 -3.27
N ARG A 4 -48.38 1.49 -2.85
CA ARG A 4 -47.19 2.01 -3.55
C ARG A 4 -46.16 0.90 -3.64
N ARG A 5 -45.76 0.57 -4.87
CA ARG A 5 -44.74 -0.43 -5.20
C ARG A 5 -43.43 -0.03 -4.55
N ARG A 6 -42.84 -0.91 -3.74
CA ARG A 6 -41.70 -0.55 -2.88
C ARG A 6 -40.44 -0.36 -3.72
N GLY A 7 -40.28 -1.12 -4.80
CA GLY A 7 -39.16 -0.97 -5.74
C GLY A 7 -39.15 0.40 -6.41
N GLU A 8 -40.31 0.87 -6.87
CA GLU A 8 -40.43 2.18 -7.55
C GLU A 8 -40.03 3.36 -6.67
N ILE A 9 -40.35 3.30 -5.38
CA ILE A 9 -39.96 4.35 -4.42
C ILE A 9 -38.43 4.46 -4.33
N PHE A 10 -37.72 3.34 -4.27
CA PHE A 10 -36.25 3.36 -4.23
C PHE A 10 -35.64 3.86 -5.54
N LEU A 11 -36.26 3.58 -6.68
CA LEU A 11 -35.83 4.11 -7.97
C LEU A 11 -35.99 5.63 -8.06
N GLN A 12 -37.09 6.18 -7.54
CA GLN A 12 -37.30 7.63 -7.45
C GLN A 12 -36.33 8.30 -6.46
N LEU A 13 -36.02 7.61 -5.36
CA LEU A 13 -35.14 8.14 -4.31
C LEU A 13 -33.65 7.95 -4.59
N LYS A 14 -33.24 7.18 -5.61
CA LYS A 14 -31.82 6.85 -5.84
C LYS A 14 -30.92 8.09 -5.93
N THR A 15 -31.37 9.12 -6.66
CA THR A 15 -30.63 10.36 -6.89
C THR A 15 -30.51 11.20 -5.62
N PRO A 16 -31.62 11.58 -4.95
CA PRO A 16 -31.52 12.36 -3.71
C PRO A 16 -30.82 11.58 -2.59
N LEU A 17 -30.96 10.25 -2.56
CA LEU A 17 -30.20 9.40 -1.64
C LEU A 17 -28.69 9.52 -1.90
N GLU A 18 -28.25 9.42 -3.16
CA GLU A 18 -26.85 9.57 -3.50
C GLU A 18 -26.30 10.96 -3.13
N GLU A 19 -26.98 12.02 -3.52
CA GLU A 19 -26.54 13.40 -3.30
C GLU A 19 -26.30 13.73 -1.83
N VAL A 20 -27.26 13.36 -0.97
CA VAL A 20 -27.17 13.62 0.48
C VAL A 20 -26.08 12.78 1.13
N TYR A 21 -26.08 11.47 0.89
CA TYR A 21 -25.13 10.56 1.57
C TYR A 21 -23.70 10.73 1.06
N LYS A 22 -23.50 11.13 -0.19
CA LYS A 22 -22.18 11.43 -0.75
C LYS A 22 -21.50 12.57 0.02
N ILE A 23 -22.23 13.65 0.29
CA ILE A 23 -21.70 14.81 1.06
C ILE A 23 -21.46 14.40 2.52
N TYR A 24 -22.38 13.65 3.12
CA TYR A 24 -22.24 13.21 4.51
C TYR A 24 -21.01 12.31 4.69
N CYS A 25 -20.88 11.26 3.85
CA CYS A 25 -19.76 10.33 3.90
C CYS A 25 -18.42 10.98 3.58
N TYR A 26 -18.42 12.04 2.75
CA TYR A 26 -17.22 12.81 2.44
C TYR A 26 -16.68 13.54 3.68
N HIS A 27 -17.54 14.16 4.48
CA HIS A 27 -17.13 14.92 5.68
C HIS A 27 -17.08 14.07 6.97
N HIS A 28 -17.57 12.83 6.94
CA HIS A 28 -17.66 11.99 8.13
C HIS A 28 -16.31 11.81 8.84
N ASP A 29 -15.22 11.59 8.10
CA ASP A 29 -13.90 11.40 8.70
C ASP A 29 -13.37 12.71 9.32
N ASP A 30 -13.68 13.86 8.74
CA ASP A 30 -13.29 15.17 9.28
C ASP A 30 -14.06 15.46 10.58
N ALA A 31 -15.37 15.14 10.59
CA ALA A 31 -16.21 15.26 11.77
C ALA A 31 -15.75 14.35 12.90
N ASN A 32 -15.33 13.10 12.60
CA ASN A 32 -14.73 12.22 13.59
C ASN A 32 -13.39 12.76 14.10
N SER A 33 -12.52 13.26 13.22
CA SER A 33 -11.23 13.85 13.63
C SER A 33 -11.43 15.06 14.56
N LEU A 34 -12.46 15.88 14.28
CA LEU A 34 -12.84 17.00 15.12
C LEU A 34 -13.40 16.52 16.47
N LEU A 35 -14.21 15.48 16.47
CA LEU A 35 -14.74 14.87 17.69
C LEU A 35 -13.62 14.33 18.59
N GLU A 36 -12.61 13.66 18.02
CA GLU A 36 -11.41 13.21 18.75
C GLU A 36 -10.63 14.38 19.38
N THR A 37 -10.68 15.56 18.74
CA THR A 37 -10.08 16.77 19.30
C THR A 37 -10.89 17.29 20.47
N TYR A 38 -12.22 17.29 20.38
CA TYR A 38 -13.12 17.68 21.47
C TYR A 38 -13.12 16.71 22.64
N ASP A 39 -12.85 15.43 22.42
CA ASP A 39 -12.71 14.45 23.51
C ASP A 39 -11.52 14.74 24.43
N LYS A 40 -10.57 15.58 24.01
CA LYS A 40 -9.46 16.05 24.86
C LYS A 40 -9.87 17.18 25.81
N ASP A 41 -10.97 17.87 25.52
CA ASP A 41 -11.52 18.93 26.37
C ASP A 41 -12.61 18.36 27.27
N ASP A 42 -12.34 18.33 28.57
CA ASP A 42 -13.24 17.75 29.57
C ASP A 42 -14.60 18.47 29.67
N VAL A 43 -14.65 19.78 29.41
CA VAL A 43 -15.89 20.56 29.46
C VAL A 43 -16.76 20.21 28.26
N ILE A 44 -16.19 20.22 27.05
CA ILE A 44 -16.91 19.90 25.82
C ILE A 44 -17.36 18.44 25.84
N ARG A 45 -16.47 17.51 26.18
CA ARG A 45 -16.76 16.08 26.30
C ARG A 45 -17.94 15.82 27.25
N ARG A 46 -17.95 16.46 28.41
CA ARG A 46 -19.04 16.31 29.40
C ARG A 46 -20.35 16.89 28.89
N HIS A 47 -20.29 18.06 28.24
CA HIS A 47 -21.47 18.66 27.62
C HIS A 47 -22.07 17.73 26.55
N LEU A 48 -21.27 17.22 25.62
CA LEU A 48 -21.73 16.29 24.57
C LEU A 48 -22.32 15.01 25.15
N ARG A 49 -21.71 14.44 26.20
CA ARG A 49 -22.27 13.28 26.91
C ARG A 49 -23.65 13.58 27.51
N ASN A 50 -23.80 14.70 28.20
CA ASN A 50 -25.08 15.10 28.77
C ASN A 50 -26.17 15.29 27.71
N GLN A 51 -25.81 15.88 26.56
CA GLN A 51 -26.75 16.02 25.42
C GLN A 51 -27.14 14.66 24.85
N VAL A 52 -26.17 13.75 24.66
CA VAL A 52 -26.45 12.38 24.19
C VAL A 52 -27.32 11.64 25.18
N ASP A 53 -27.08 11.79 26.49
CA ASP A 53 -27.86 11.16 27.55
C ASP A 53 -29.30 11.70 27.61
N ALA A 54 -29.51 12.99 27.38
CA ALA A 54 -30.85 13.57 27.26
C ALA A 54 -31.65 12.99 26.07
N LEU A 55 -30.97 12.56 25.01
CA LEU A 55 -31.58 11.89 23.85
C LEU A 55 -31.88 10.40 24.10
N LYS A 56 -31.39 9.78 25.19
CA LYS A 56 -31.46 8.32 25.46
C LYS A 56 -32.85 7.76 25.79
N GLY A 57 -33.93 8.54 25.68
CA GLY A 57 -35.29 8.04 25.95
C GLY A 57 -35.70 6.76 25.18
N LYS A 58 -34.99 6.37 24.10
CA LYS A 58 -35.33 5.17 23.28
C LYS A 58 -34.17 4.39 22.65
N SER A 59 -32.88 4.63 22.95
CA SER A 59 -31.83 3.77 22.36
C SER A 59 -30.49 3.74 23.12
N THR A 60 -29.80 2.61 23.00
CA THR A 60 -28.47 2.26 23.53
C THR A 60 -27.35 3.09 22.88
N LEU A 61 -27.43 4.42 22.92
CA LEU A 61 -26.40 5.32 22.39
C LEU A 61 -25.21 5.31 23.34
N LEU A 62 -24.05 4.88 22.87
CA LEU A 62 -22.87 4.77 23.73
C LEU A 62 -22.10 6.11 23.79
N ASP A 63 -22.03 6.82 22.66
CA ASP A 63 -21.36 8.12 22.52
C ASP A 63 -21.78 8.86 21.21
N MET A 64 -21.28 10.08 21.01
CA MET A 64 -21.55 10.89 19.82
C MET A 64 -21.01 10.27 18.53
N GLY A 65 -19.84 9.62 18.55
CA GLY A 65 -19.28 8.94 17.37
C GLY A 65 -20.19 7.81 16.87
N SER A 66 -20.79 7.06 17.80
CA SER A 66 -21.74 5.98 17.51
C SER A 66 -23.04 6.46 16.87
N LEU A 67 -23.39 7.75 17.04
CA LEU A 67 -24.50 8.40 16.34
C LEU A 67 -24.09 8.80 14.92
N LEU A 68 -22.93 9.45 14.78
CA LEU A 68 -22.41 9.95 13.50
C LEU A 68 -22.13 8.83 12.49
N ILE A 69 -21.84 7.61 12.94
CA ILE A 69 -21.62 6.48 12.02
C ILE A 69 -22.94 5.88 11.47
N LYS A 70 -24.10 6.17 12.08
CA LYS A 70 -25.38 5.52 11.70
C LYS A 70 -25.80 5.78 10.25
N PRO A 71 -25.70 7.02 9.69
CA PRO A 71 -26.03 7.24 8.28
C PRO A 71 -25.11 6.46 7.34
N VAL A 72 -23.80 6.43 7.62
CA VAL A 72 -22.84 5.62 6.85
C VAL A 72 -23.22 4.13 6.88
N GLN A 73 -23.59 3.61 8.06
CA GLN A 73 -24.06 2.24 8.18
C GLN A 73 -25.42 2.02 7.47
N ARG A 74 -26.29 3.02 7.45
CA ARG A 74 -27.64 2.90 6.90
C ARG A 74 -27.62 2.75 5.39
N VAL A 75 -26.83 3.57 4.69
CA VAL A 75 -26.74 3.52 3.22
C VAL A 75 -26.21 2.16 2.73
N MET A 76 -25.30 1.54 3.50
CA MET A 76 -24.77 0.20 3.23
C MET A 76 -25.76 -0.94 3.51
N LYS A 77 -26.81 -0.70 4.32
CA LYS A 77 -27.82 -1.71 4.65
C LYS A 77 -28.91 -1.85 3.58
N TYR A 78 -29.19 -0.81 2.80
CA TYR A 78 -30.26 -0.86 1.80
C TYR A 78 -30.11 -1.99 0.76
N PRO A 79 -28.90 -2.28 0.20
CA PRO A 79 -28.73 -3.43 -0.68
C PRO A 79 -29.07 -4.78 -0.02
N LEU A 80 -28.77 -4.94 1.28
CA LEU A 80 -29.05 -6.17 2.01
C LEU A 80 -30.57 -6.35 2.18
N LEU A 81 -31.25 -5.27 2.59
CA LEU A 81 -32.70 -5.27 2.78
C LEU A 81 -33.44 -5.48 1.46
N LEU A 82 -33.01 -4.82 0.38
CA LEU A 82 -33.60 -5.00 -0.95
C LEU A 82 -33.30 -6.38 -1.54
N SER A 83 -32.14 -6.97 -1.23
CA SER A 83 -31.83 -8.34 -1.64
C SER A 83 -32.75 -9.36 -0.98
N GLU A 84 -33.03 -9.22 0.32
CA GLU A 84 -33.98 -10.10 0.99
C GLU A 84 -35.41 -9.86 0.50
N LEU A 85 -35.79 -8.59 0.27
CA LEU A 85 -37.09 -8.26 -0.32
C LEU A 85 -37.26 -8.91 -1.70
N TYR A 86 -36.25 -8.82 -2.57
CA TYR A 86 -36.26 -9.42 -3.91
C TYR A 86 -36.47 -10.94 -3.84
N LYS A 87 -35.72 -11.64 -2.98
CA LYS A 87 -35.86 -13.10 -2.78
C LYS A 87 -37.25 -13.49 -2.27
N SER A 88 -37.86 -12.64 -1.44
CA SER A 88 -39.21 -12.87 -0.90
C SER A 88 -40.34 -12.44 -1.84
N THR A 89 -40.03 -11.85 -3.00
CA THR A 89 -41.02 -11.36 -3.96
C THR A 89 -41.14 -12.37 -5.12
N PRO A 90 -42.30 -13.02 -5.33
CA PRO A 90 -42.49 -13.98 -6.42
C PRO A 90 -42.28 -13.34 -7.80
N GLU A 91 -41.81 -14.10 -8.80
CA GLU A 91 -41.53 -13.60 -10.16
C GLU A 91 -42.77 -12.99 -10.85
N LEU A 92 -43.95 -13.55 -10.58
CA LEU A 92 -45.24 -13.08 -11.10
C LEU A 92 -45.73 -11.78 -10.43
N HIS A 93 -45.08 -11.33 -9.37
CA HIS A 93 -45.50 -10.13 -8.64
C HIS A 93 -45.06 -8.85 -9.37
N ALA A 94 -45.97 -7.88 -9.46
CA ALA A 94 -45.71 -6.62 -10.18
C ALA A 94 -44.51 -5.79 -9.66
N ASP A 95 -44.09 -6.02 -8.42
CA ASP A 95 -42.93 -5.36 -7.79
C ASP A 95 -41.62 -6.16 -7.93
N HIS A 96 -41.65 -7.38 -8.49
CA HIS A 96 -40.46 -8.23 -8.62
C HIS A 96 -39.34 -7.53 -9.42
N LYS A 97 -39.67 -7.08 -10.64
CA LYS A 97 -38.75 -6.33 -11.49
C LYS A 97 -38.34 -4.97 -10.88
N PRO A 98 -39.27 -4.10 -10.44
CA PRO A 98 -38.89 -2.84 -9.77
C PRO A 98 -37.98 -3.01 -8.55
N VAL A 99 -38.16 -4.07 -7.74
CA VAL A 99 -37.30 -4.36 -6.59
C VAL A 99 -35.90 -4.81 -7.05
N GLY A 100 -35.81 -5.61 -8.11
CA GLY A 100 -34.53 -5.99 -8.73
C GLY A 100 -33.76 -4.78 -9.27
N ASP A 101 -34.46 -3.90 -9.98
CA ASP A 101 -33.90 -2.66 -10.52
C ASP A 101 -33.46 -1.72 -9.38
N ALA A 102 -34.26 -1.60 -8.32
CA ALA A 102 -33.92 -0.82 -7.12
C ALA A 102 -32.68 -1.37 -6.42
N LEU A 103 -32.55 -2.70 -6.31
CA LEU A 103 -31.37 -3.33 -5.74
C LEU A 103 -30.10 -2.98 -6.52
N ALA A 104 -30.16 -3.06 -7.86
CA ALA A 104 -29.05 -2.67 -8.72
C ALA A 104 -28.71 -1.17 -8.56
N ALA A 105 -29.72 -0.30 -8.57
CA ALA A 105 -29.55 1.14 -8.41
C ALA A 105 -28.88 1.50 -7.08
N VAL A 106 -29.34 0.94 -5.96
CA VAL A 106 -28.77 1.26 -4.64
C VAL A 106 -27.36 0.67 -4.45
N ARG A 107 -27.04 -0.46 -5.10
CA ARG A 107 -25.65 -0.94 -5.19
C ARG A 107 -24.77 0.07 -5.91
N GLN A 108 -25.25 0.62 -7.03
CA GLN A 108 -24.51 1.65 -7.76
C GLN A 108 -24.31 2.93 -6.93
N VAL A 109 -25.33 3.38 -6.19
CA VAL A 109 -25.22 4.52 -5.27
C VAL A 109 -24.07 4.32 -4.27
N ASN A 110 -23.95 3.12 -3.68
CA ASN A 110 -22.83 2.82 -2.76
C ASN A 110 -21.46 2.86 -3.45
N VAL A 111 -21.36 2.37 -4.69
CA VAL A 111 -20.12 2.45 -5.48
C VAL A 111 -19.75 3.92 -5.73
N ASN A 112 -20.73 4.74 -6.14
CA ASN A 112 -20.52 6.16 -6.44
C ASN A 112 -20.07 6.95 -5.20
N ILE A 113 -20.71 6.72 -4.05
CA ILE A 113 -20.34 7.34 -2.77
C ILE A 113 -18.91 6.91 -2.37
N ASN A 114 -18.59 5.62 -2.49
CA ASN A 114 -17.28 5.10 -2.12
C ASN A 114 -16.16 5.66 -3.02
N GLU A 115 -16.40 5.76 -4.34
CA GLU A 115 -15.42 6.33 -5.27
C GLU A 115 -15.26 7.84 -5.07
N PHE A 116 -16.33 8.56 -4.70
CA PHE A 116 -16.23 9.96 -4.32
C PHE A 116 -15.36 10.16 -3.07
N LYS A 117 -15.57 9.33 -2.04
CA LYS A 117 -14.74 9.34 -0.83
C LYS A 117 -13.27 8.98 -1.15
N ARG A 118 -13.05 7.94 -1.95
CA ARG A 118 -11.69 7.54 -2.37
C ARG A 118 -10.93 8.66 -3.07
N ARG A 119 -11.60 9.45 -3.92
CA ARG A 119 -10.97 10.61 -4.58
C ARG A 119 -10.52 11.67 -3.57
N LYS A 120 -11.31 11.94 -2.53
CA LYS A 120 -10.88 12.79 -1.40
C LYS A 120 -9.61 12.25 -0.74
N ASP A 121 -9.62 10.96 -0.39
CA ASP A 121 -8.51 10.32 0.31
C ASP A 121 -7.22 10.33 -0.52
N LEU A 122 -7.34 10.14 -1.84
CA LEU A 122 -6.22 10.26 -2.77
C LEU A 122 -5.65 11.68 -2.75
N VAL A 123 -6.48 12.71 -2.94
CA VAL A 123 -6.04 14.11 -2.92
C VAL A 123 -5.37 14.47 -1.59
N MET A 124 -5.97 14.09 -0.46
CA MET A 124 -5.41 14.35 0.87
C MET A 124 -4.08 13.63 1.11
N LYS A 125 -3.93 12.41 0.58
CA LYS A 125 -2.68 11.65 0.68
C LYS A 125 -1.53 12.34 -0.08
N TYR A 126 -1.80 12.91 -1.25
CA TYR A 126 -0.78 13.62 -2.03
C TYR A 126 -0.50 15.02 -1.46
N LYS A 127 -1.52 15.76 -1.00
CA LYS A 127 -1.34 17.07 -0.36
C LYS A 127 -0.49 17.00 0.91
N LYS A 128 -0.76 16.03 1.81
CA LYS A 128 0.07 15.82 3.01
C LYS A 128 1.50 15.35 2.69
N SER A 129 1.70 14.76 1.52
CA SER A 129 2.99 14.22 1.07
C SER A 129 4.00 15.30 0.65
N ASP A 130 3.53 16.52 0.35
CA ASP A 130 4.36 17.66 -0.05
C ASP A 130 4.82 18.50 1.16
N GLU A 131 4.09 18.45 2.29
CA GLU A 131 4.42 19.21 3.49
C GLU A 131 5.30 18.42 4.47
N ASP A 132 5.12 17.11 4.60
CA ASP A 132 5.88 16.25 5.52
C ASP A 132 6.16 14.88 4.90
N GLU A 133 7.34 14.66 4.29
CA GLU A 133 8.12 13.41 4.32
C GLU A 133 9.01 13.20 3.09
N SER A 134 10.30 12.95 3.37
CA SER A 134 11.27 12.38 2.43
C SER A 134 10.73 11.08 1.84
N LEU A 135 10.97 10.85 0.55
CA LEU A 135 10.58 9.63 -0.19
C LEU A 135 11.01 8.32 0.52
N ARG A 136 12.01 8.41 1.40
CA ARG A 136 12.54 7.32 2.25
C ARG A 136 11.56 6.85 3.33
N ASP A 137 10.78 7.75 3.92
CA ASP A 137 9.76 7.40 4.93
C ASP A 137 8.49 6.81 4.30
N LYS A 138 8.24 7.15 3.02
CA LYS A 138 7.15 6.56 2.23
C LYS A 138 7.43 5.11 1.89
N LEU A 139 8.69 4.72 1.68
CA LEU A 139 9.07 3.34 1.37
C LEU A 139 9.07 2.45 2.62
N SER A 140 9.43 2.98 3.78
CA SER A 140 9.49 2.25 5.06
C SER A 140 8.11 1.93 5.64
N LYS A 141 7.08 2.74 5.33
CA LYS A 141 5.68 2.53 5.78
C LYS A 141 4.87 1.56 4.90
N VAL A 142 5.44 1.09 3.78
CA VAL A 142 4.77 0.13 2.91
C VAL A 142 4.77 -1.25 3.56
N ASN A 143 3.70 -1.57 4.28
CA ASN A 143 3.50 -2.88 4.87
C ASN A 143 3.13 -3.90 3.77
N ILE A 144 4.15 -4.62 3.29
CA ILE A 144 4.07 -5.68 2.26
C ILE A 144 2.97 -6.72 2.56
N ARG A 145 2.66 -6.97 3.84
CA ARG A 145 1.55 -7.88 4.23
C ARG A 145 0.17 -7.29 3.89
N SER A 146 -0.02 -5.98 3.97
CA SER A 146 -1.30 -5.33 3.66
C SER A 146 -1.52 -5.26 2.15
N ILE A 147 -0.47 -4.98 1.37
CA ILE A 147 -0.51 -4.99 -0.10
C ILE A 147 -0.87 -6.38 -0.62
N ARG A 148 -0.24 -7.44 -0.09
CA ARG A 148 -0.58 -8.82 -0.45
C ARG A 148 -2.03 -9.17 -0.11
N LYS A 149 -2.53 -8.74 1.05
CA LYS A 149 -3.94 -8.96 1.44
C LYS A 149 -4.93 -8.19 0.56
N LYS A 150 -4.60 -6.95 0.19
CA LYS A 150 -5.44 -6.10 -0.68
C LYS A 150 -5.43 -6.60 -2.13
N SER A 151 -4.27 -7.06 -2.62
CA SER A 151 -4.10 -7.76 -3.89
C SER A 151 -4.97 -9.01 -3.94
N ASN A 152 -4.85 -9.90 -2.95
CA ASN A 152 -5.67 -11.12 -2.88
C ASN A 152 -7.18 -10.81 -2.86
N ARG A 153 -7.62 -9.74 -2.19
CA ARG A 153 -9.03 -9.31 -2.16
C ARG A 153 -9.51 -8.84 -3.54
N VAL A 154 -8.68 -8.07 -4.26
CA VAL A 154 -8.99 -7.64 -5.63
C VAL A 154 -9.02 -8.83 -6.57
N THR A 155 -8.08 -9.77 -6.46
CA THR A 155 -8.07 -11.00 -7.24
C THR A 155 -9.30 -11.87 -6.96
N SER A 156 -9.73 -11.99 -5.71
CA SER A 156 -10.96 -12.70 -5.34
C SER A 156 -12.21 -12.01 -5.87
N HIS A 157 -12.28 -10.67 -5.78
CA HIS A 157 -13.42 -9.92 -6.29
C HIS A 157 -13.50 -9.97 -7.82
N LEU A 158 -12.35 -9.94 -8.50
CA LEU A 158 -12.27 -10.10 -9.94
C LEU A 158 -12.74 -11.49 -10.37
N LYS A 159 -12.31 -12.56 -9.66
CA LYS A 159 -12.80 -13.94 -9.86
C LYS A 159 -14.31 -14.10 -9.68
N ILE A 160 -14.92 -13.33 -8.79
CA ILE A 160 -16.38 -13.33 -8.56
C ILE A 160 -17.11 -12.56 -9.67
N LEU A 161 -16.54 -11.45 -10.15
CA LEU A 161 -17.13 -10.63 -11.20
C LEU A 161 -17.06 -11.28 -12.59
N THR A 162 -15.99 -12.00 -12.90
CA THR A 162 -15.82 -12.72 -14.17
C THR A 162 -16.07 -14.20 -13.97
N TRP A 163 -17.32 -14.56 -13.64
CA TRP A 163 -17.82 -15.94 -13.46
C TRP A 163 -16.89 -17.00 -14.10
N GLY A 164 -16.03 -17.60 -13.27
CA GLY A 164 -15.10 -18.68 -13.62
C GLY A 164 -14.58 -18.74 -15.07
N GLU A 165 -13.32 -18.34 -15.24
CA GLU A 165 -12.46 -18.53 -16.44
C GLU A 165 -12.54 -17.49 -17.57
N LEU A 166 -11.48 -16.69 -17.62
CA LEU A 166 -10.71 -16.54 -18.86
C LEU A 166 -9.22 -16.74 -18.51
N GLN A 167 -8.74 -17.99 -18.52
CA GLN A 167 -7.32 -18.21 -18.70
C GLN A 167 -7.04 -18.02 -20.19
N VAL A 168 -6.72 -16.78 -20.59
CA VAL A 168 -5.86 -16.62 -21.77
C VAL A 168 -4.47 -17.07 -21.30
N LYS A 169 -4.21 -18.37 -21.48
CA LYS A 169 -2.91 -18.98 -21.23
C LYS A 169 -1.99 -18.50 -22.35
N ASP A 170 -1.36 -17.36 -22.13
CA ASP A 170 -0.25 -16.95 -22.99
C ASP A 170 1.00 -17.73 -22.55
N GLU A 171 1.15 -18.92 -23.14
CA GLU A 171 2.31 -19.80 -22.87
C GLU A 171 3.64 -19.13 -23.20
N THR A 172 3.64 -18.11 -24.06
CA THR A 172 4.82 -17.31 -24.40
C THR A 172 5.15 -16.39 -23.22
N PHE A 173 4.16 -15.67 -22.71
CA PHE A 173 4.34 -14.83 -21.52
C PHE A 173 4.80 -15.64 -20.30
N ASP A 174 4.18 -16.80 -20.04
CA ASP A 174 4.54 -17.65 -18.91
C ASP A 174 5.98 -18.18 -19.00
N ARG A 175 6.44 -18.49 -20.22
CA ARG A 175 7.83 -18.92 -20.48
C ARG A 175 8.82 -17.78 -20.22
N GLU A 176 8.54 -16.60 -20.74
CA GLU A 176 9.38 -15.41 -20.55
C GLU A 176 9.41 -14.97 -19.09
N GLU A 177 8.28 -15.00 -18.38
CA GLU A 177 8.23 -14.71 -16.95
C GLU A 177 9.11 -15.70 -16.15
N LYS A 178 9.10 -16.97 -16.51
CA LYS A 178 9.92 -17.99 -15.85
C LYS A 178 11.42 -17.77 -16.08
N ILE A 179 11.82 -17.41 -17.30
CA ILE A 179 13.22 -17.07 -17.62
C ILE A 179 13.66 -15.84 -16.83
N PHE A 180 12.83 -14.79 -16.83
CA PHE A 180 13.09 -13.57 -16.09
C PHE A 180 13.26 -13.82 -14.59
N ARG A 181 12.38 -14.63 -13.98
CA ARG A 181 12.49 -15.01 -12.56
C ARG A 181 13.74 -15.80 -12.24
N ASN A 182 14.21 -16.63 -13.17
CA ASN A 182 15.47 -17.35 -13.00
C ASN A 182 16.67 -16.42 -13.12
N LEU A 183 16.64 -15.48 -14.06
CA LEU A 183 17.67 -14.45 -14.21
C LEU A 183 17.74 -13.54 -12.99
N GLU A 184 16.60 -13.09 -12.46
CA GLU A 184 16.50 -12.30 -11.23
C GLU A 184 17.17 -13.03 -10.05
N LYS A 185 16.88 -14.33 -9.89
CA LYS A 185 17.50 -15.16 -8.85
C LYS A 185 19.01 -15.27 -9.04
N ALA A 186 19.48 -15.46 -10.27
CA ALA A 186 20.90 -15.56 -10.59
C ALA A 186 21.64 -14.24 -10.30
N VAL A 187 21.06 -13.11 -10.69
CA VAL A 187 21.62 -11.77 -10.40
C VAL A 187 21.66 -11.50 -8.90
N ARG A 188 20.59 -11.83 -8.17
CA ARG A 188 20.54 -11.66 -6.71
C ARG A 188 21.57 -12.56 -5.99
N LEU A 189 21.79 -13.78 -6.49
CA LEU A 189 22.81 -14.67 -5.97
C LEU A 189 24.23 -14.17 -6.29
N CYS A 190 24.46 -13.67 -7.50
CA CYS A 190 25.72 -13.08 -7.90
C CYS A 190 26.08 -11.88 -7.00
N ALA A 191 25.14 -10.95 -6.79
CA ALA A 191 25.33 -9.81 -5.91
C ALA A 191 25.68 -10.24 -4.47
N LYS A 192 25.01 -11.27 -3.93
CA LYS A 192 25.34 -11.84 -2.62
C LYS A 192 26.75 -12.45 -2.60
N ASN A 193 27.12 -13.21 -3.62
CA ASN A 193 28.43 -13.83 -3.70
C ASN A 193 29.53 -12.78 -3.79
N THR A 194 29.37 -11.75 -4.63
CA THR A 194 30.32 -10.63 -4.74
C THR A 194 30.49 -9.91 -3.41
N PHE A 195 29.40 -9.69 -2.67
CA PHE A 195 29.47 -9.11 -1.33
C PHE A 195 30.28 -10.00 -0.36
N CYS A 196 30.00 -11.31 -0.33
CA CYS A 196 30.76 -12.24 0.52
C CYS A 196 32.24 -12.29 0.15
N TYR A 197 32.58 -12.30 -1.15
CA TYR A 197 33.97 -12.25 -1.61
C TYR A 197 34.67 -10.97 -1.18
N HIS A 198 34.00 -9.84 -1.33
CA HIS A 198 34.54 -8.56 -0.89
C HIS A 198 34.80 -8.55 0.62
N GLN A 199 33.86 -9.04 1.43
CA GLN A 199 34.04 -9.16 2.88
C GLN A 199 35.20 -10.09 3.25
N ASN A 200 35.29 -11.25 2.62
CA ASN A 200 36.39 -12.20 2.87
C ASN A 200 37.76 -11.59 2.52
N ILE A 201 37.85 -10.81 1.43
CA ILE A 201 39.08 -10.10 1.07
C ILE A 201 39.42 -9.05 2.13
N GLN A 202 38.44 -8.25 2.59
CA GLN A 202 38.66 -7.26 3.64
C GLN A 202 39.17 -7.90 4.94
N GLU A 203 38.58 -9.01 5.37
CA GLU A 203 39.00 -9.74 6.58
C GLU A 203 40.40 -10.35 6.42
N GLY A 204 40.70 -10.96 5.26
CA GLY A 204 42.04 -11.49 4.96
C GLY A 204 43.12 -10.42 4.91
N MET A 205 42.80 -9.25 4.37
CA MET A 205 43.72 -8.10 4.32
C MET A 205 43.99 -7.51 5.71
N LEU A 206 42.97 -7.40 6.57
CA LEU A 206 43.13 -6.96 7.95
C LEU A 206 44.09 -7.87 8.72
N LEU A 207 43.96 -9.19 8.56
CA LEU A 207 44.87 -10.18 9.13
C LEU A 207 46.30 -10.04 8.59
N ALA A 208 46.47 -9.79 7.29
CA ALA A 208 47.79 -9.55 6.70
C ALA A 208 48.48 -8.31 7.29
N VAL A 209 47.75 -7.21 7.48
CA VAL A 209 48.26 -5.99 8.13
C VAL A 209 48.67 -6.26 9.59
N GLN A 210 47.86 -7.02 10.34
CA GLN A 210 48.20 -7.41 11.71
C GLN A 210 49.47 -8.27 11.77
N ASN A 211 49.65 -9.19 10.82
CA ASN A 211 50.87 -10.00 10.72
C ASN A 211 52.10 -9.15 10.39
N VAL A 212 51.99 -8.19 9.46
CA VAL A 212 53.05 -7.23 9.14
C VAL A 212 53.44 -6.41 10.38
N HIS A 213 52.47 -5.90 11.13
CA HIS A 213 52.74 -5.18 12.38
C HIS A 213 53.43 -6.07 13.42
N SER A 214 53.06 -7.35 13.51
CA SER A 214 53.67 -8.29 14.44
C SER A 214 55.13 -8.59 14.05
N LEU A 215 55.41 -8.77 12.76
CA LEU A 215 56.76 -8.95 12.24
C LEU A 215 57.62 -7.68 12.40
N GLN A 216 57.07 -6.49 12.16
CA GLN A 216 57.77 -5.22 12.40
C GLN A 216 58.19 -5.07 13.86
N ARG A 217 57.33 -5.44 14.82
CA ARG A 217 57.66 -5.45 16.26
C ARG A 217 58.81 -6.39 16.56
N ILE A 218 58.75 -7.62 16.07
CA ILE A 218 59.81 -8.63 16.27
C ILE A 218 61.15 -8.14 15.68
N VAL A 219 61.14 -7.56 14.48
CA VAL A 219 62.36 -7.04 13.82
C VAL A 219 62.95 -5.84 14.58
N GLN A 220 62.11 -4.97 15.15
CA GLN A 220 62.56 -3.85 15.99
C GLN A 220 63.22 -4.33 17.28
N ASP A 221 62.70 -5.39 17.90
CA ASP A 221 63.26 -5.97 19.12
C ASP A 221 64.61 -6.67 18.89
N CYS A 222 64.90 -7.13 17.66
CA CYS A 222 66.15 -7.82 17.31
C CYS A 222 67.34 -6.91 16.91
N ASN A 223 67.17 -5.58 16.87
CA ASN A 223 68.20 -4.54 16.73
C ASN A 223 69.33 -4.82 15.69
N HIS A 224 68.98 -5.24 14.46
CA HIS A 224 69.94 -5.36 13.35
C HIS A 224 69.63 -4.30 12.26
N ASN A 225 70.69 -3.72 11.67
CA ASN A 225 70.70 -2.58 10.73
C ASN A 225 70.01 -2.87 9.37
N ASN A 226 68.71 -3.20 9.37
CA ASN A 226 67.92 -3.41 8.16
C ASN A 226 66.87 -2.30 8.00
N GLY A 227 67.35 -1.08 7.80
CA GLY A 227 66.50 0.10 7.55
C GLY A 227 65.61 -0.05 6.30
N ASP A 228 66.13 -0.67 5.23
CA ASP A 228 65.40 -0.86 3.98
C ASP A 228 64.22 -1.84 4.12
N SER A 229 64.41 -2.98 4.81
CA SER A 229 63.35 -3.97 5.01
C SER A 229 62.19 -3.44 5.88
N LEU A 230 62.50 -2.57 6.85
CA LEU A 230 61.49 -1.92 7.69
C LEU A 230 60.69 -0.88 6.90
N GLN A 231 61.34 -0.17 5.97
CA GLN A 231 60.71 0.83 5.12
C GLN A 231 59.80 0.19 4.07
N GLU A 232 60.20 -0.95 3.49
CA GLU A 232 59.34 -1.75 2.61
C GLU A 232 58.09 -2.24 3.34
N LEU A 233 58.22 -2.81 4.54
CA LEU A 233 57.07 -3.28 5.34
C LEU A 233 56.08 -2.15 5.66
N LYS A 234 56.57 -0.94 5.94
CA LYS A 234 55.72 0.24 6.16
C LYS A 234 55.01 0.71 4.88
N THR A 235 55.67 0.58 3.73
CA THR A 235 55.10 0.92 2.42
C THR A 235 53.98 -0.04 2.03
N TYR A 236 54.17 -1.34 2.29
CA TYR A 236 53.11 -2.35 2.12
C TYR A 236 51.92 -2.05 3.04
N GLN A 237 52.17 -1.76 4.31
CA GLN A 237 51.12 -1.42 5.28
C GLN A 237 50.27 -0.22 4.83
N HIS A 238 50.90 0.89 4.44
CA HIS A 238 50.19 2.09 3.99
C HIS A 238 49.36 1.84 2.72
N SER A 239 49.89 1.05 1.77
CA SER A 239 49.15 0.65 0.56
C SER A 239 47.90 -0.15 0.90
N PHE A 240 47.97 -1.02 1.92
CA PHE A 240 46.82 -1.82 2.36
C PHE A 240 45.77 -1.00 3.12
N GLU A 241 46.18 -0.08 4.00
CA GLU A 241 45.27 0.81 4.72
C GLU A 241 44.50 1.74 3.75
N SER A 242 45.17 2.24 2.71
CA SER A 242 44.55 3.05 1.64
C SER A 242 43.46 2.27 0.86
N PHE A 243 43.73 1.01 0.53
CA PHE A 243 42.77 0.13 -0.16
C PHE A 243 41.52 -0.16 0.68
N VAL A 244 41.68 -0.39 1.99
CA VAL A 244 40.55 -0.61 2.92
C VAL A 244 39.67 0.64 3.00
N SER A 245 40.27 1.83 3.00
CA SER A 245 39.52 3.10 2.99
C SER A 245 38.71 3.28 1.71
N THR A 246 39.26 2.97 0.53
CA THR A 246 38.54 3.11 -0.76
C THR A 246 37.45 2.06 -0.95
N GLY A 247 37.61 0.85 -0.40
CA GLY A 247 36.56 -0.19 -0.42
C GLY A 247 35.30 0.18 0.38
N SER A 248 35.43 1.08 1.36
CA SER A 248 34.32 1.57 2.19
C SER A 248 33.29 2.38 1.38
N ASP A 249 33.74 3.08 0.34
CA ASP A 249 32.88 3.92 -0.52
C ASP A 249 32.04 3.09 -1.50
N LEU A 250 32.52 1.90 -1.90
CA LEU A 250 31.76 0.97 -2.73
C LEU A 250 30.55 0.36 -2.00
N ARG A 251 30.58 0.27 -0.66
CA ARG A 251 29.40 -0.14 0.15
C ARG A 251 28.23 0.84 -0.01
N ILE A 252 28.52 2.14 -0.18
CA ILE A 252 27.50 3.18 -0.38
C ILE A 252 26.87 3.03 -1.78
N PHE A 253 27.67 2.68 -2.79
CA PHE A 253 27.18 2.52 -4.16
C PHE A 253 26.27 1.30 -4.35
N PHE A 254 26.59 0.16 -3.73
CA PHE A 254 25.77 -1.06 -3.83
C PHE A 254 24.51 -1.06 -2.94
N MET A 255 24.45 -0.27 -1.87
CA MET A 255 23.22 -0.12 -1.09
C MET A 255 22.15 0.74 -1.78
N PHE A 256 22.50 1.54 -2.79
CA PHE A 256 21.60 2.55 -3.34
C PHE A 256 20.92 2.25 -4.68
N GLN A 257 21.31 1.24 -5.47
CA GLN A 257 20.75 1.13 -6.83
C GLN A 257 20.57 -0.30 -7.35
N LEU A 258 19.53 -1.01 -6.91
CA LEU A 258 18.87 -2.00 -7.77
C LEU A 258 17.34 -1.84 -7.61
N PRO A 259 16.70 -1.03 -8.47
CA PRO A 259 15.24 -0.91 -8.51
C PRO A 259 14.60 -2.27 -8.82
N ASP A 260 13.38 -2.49 -8.31
CA ASP A 260 12.56 -3.66 -8.60
C ASP A 260 12.53 -3.95 -10.12
N PRO A 261 13.08 -5.09 -10.58
CA PRO A 261 13.24 -5.33 -12.01
C PRO A 261 11.89 -5.53 -12.73
N LEU A 262 10.81 -5.85 -11.99
CA LEU A 262 9.44 -5.88 -12.51
C LEU A 262 8.92 -4.49 -12.93
N GLY A 263 9.30 -3.43 -12.21
CA GLY A 263 8.89 -2.06 -12.54
C GLY A 263 9.63 -1.48 -13.76
N VAL A 264 10.86 -1.95 -13.99
CA VAL A 264 11.67 -1.59 -15.17
C VAL A 264 11.23 -2.40 -16.40
N PHE A 265 10.87 -3.67 -16.24
CA PHE A 265 10.37 -4.53 -17.32
C PHE A 265 9.04 -4.02 -17.92
N VAL A 266 8.09 -3.56 -17.09
CA VAL A 266 6.83 -2.95 -17.56
C VAL A 266 7.06 -1.66 -18.34
N LYS A 267 8.10 -0.88 -18.00
CA LYS A 267 8.49 0.33 -18.75
C LYS A 267 9.31 0.02 -20.00
N SER A 268 10.10 -1.06 -19.99
CA SER A 268 11.00 -1.48 -21.08
C SER A 268 10.28 -2.24 -22.19
N LEU A 269 9.13 -2.86 -21.92
CA LEU A 269 8.39 -3.66 -22.90
C LEU A 269 7.67 -2.84 -23.98
N GLY A 270 7.73 -1.51 -23.95
CA GLY A 270 7.30 -0.70 -25.09
C GLY A 270 5.88 -1.00 -25.60
N ILE A 271 4.98 -1.45 -24.72
CA ILE A 271 3.56 -1.61 -25.06
C ILE A 271 2.98 -0.20 -25.16
N LYS A 272 3.23 0.45 -26.30
CA LYS A 272 2.34 1.47 -26.84
C LYS A 272 1.01 0.78 -27.04
N CYS A 273 0.00 1.11 -26.23
CA CYS A 273 -1.37 0.96 -26.68
C CYS A 273 -1.51 1.79 -27.96
N GLN A 274 -1.51 1.12 -29.11
CA GLN A 274 -1.85 1.70 -30.40
C GLN A 274 -3.37 1.91 -30.44
N SER A 275 -3.82 3.04 -29.90
CA SER A 275 -4.50 4.09 -30.66
C SER A 275 -5.05 5.15 -29.68
N PRO A 276 -4.59 6.40 -29.80
CA PRO A 276 -5.10 7.55 -29.07
C PRO A 276 -6.01 8.39 -29.98
N GLU A 277 -7.20 7.91 -30.33
CA GLU A 277 -8.26 8.74 -30.93
C GLU A 277 -9.63 8.21 -30.49
N GLN A 278 -10.08 8.67 -29.32
CA GLN A 278 -11.49 8.83 -28.94
C GLN A 278 -11.54 9.39 -27.51
N CYS A 279 -11.14 10.65 -27.39
CA CYS A 279 -11.55 11.54 -26.32
C CYS A 279 -12.07 12.81 -27.01
N TRP A 280 -13.26 13.25 -26.63
CA TRP A 280 -13.96 14.47 -27.05
C TRP A 280 -14.81 14.38 -28.34
N GLU A 281 -15.90 13.61 -28.25
CA GLU A 281 -17.29 14.05 -28.54
C GLU A 281 -18.25 13.30 -27.61
#